data_AF-A0A3A9AAS3-F1
#
_entry.id   AF-A0A3A9AAS3-F1
#
_cell.length_a   1.000
_cell.length_b   1.000
_cell.length_c   1.000
_cell.angle_alpha   90.00
_cell.angle_beta   90.00
_cell.angle_gamma   90.00
#
_symmetry.space_group_name_H-M   'P 1'
#
loop_
_entity.id
_entity.type
_entity.pdbx_description
1 polymer ?
#
loop_
_entity_poly.entity_id
_entity_poly.type
_entity_poly.pdbx_seq_one_letter_code
_entity_poly.pdbx_strand_id
1 'polypeptide(L)'
;MYGVPSMIRNYARKGMTAGREKALREECRAGNHTELVQAAAQYAAPDVAKWIVESIMEGKSFDRMAVKWELGEAEIMPCCRNSFYSYRKLTLAILDRMIQGKETA
;
A
#
# COMPACT_ATOMS: atom_id res chain seq x y z
N MET A 1 -17.62 18.26 10.27
CA MET A 1 -16.89 18.88 9.14
C MET A 1 -15.68 17.98 8.82
N TYR A 2 -15.87 16.93 8.04
CA TYR A 2 -14.76 16.10 7.56
C TYR A 2 -14.59 16.37 6.07
N GLY A 3 -13.90 17.46 5.77
CA GLY A 3 -13.37 17.70 4.44
C GLY A 3 -12.27 16.69 4.19
N VAL A 4 -12.63 15.47 3.78
CA VAL A 4 -11.69 14.60 3.07
C VAL A 4 -11.28 15.39 1.83
N PRO A 5 -10.01 15.82 1.69
CA PRO A 5 -9.62 16.65 0.57
C PRO A 5 -10.01 15.94 -0.72
N SER A 6 -10.72 16.68 -1.56
CA SER A 6 -11.20 16.32 -2.90
C SER A 6 -10.13 15.71 -3.82
N MET A 7 -8.87 15.72 -3.41
CA MET A 7 -7.75 15.04 -4.07
C MET A 7 -7.91 13.51 -4.11
N ILE A 8 -8.53 12.87 -3.11
CA ILE A 8 -8.58 11.39 -3.07
C ILE A 8 -9.43 10.78 -4.20
N ARG A 9 -10.49 11.49 -4.64
CA ARG A 9 -11.39 11.00 -5.69
C ARG A 9 -10.75 10.92 -7.09
N ASN A 10 -9.61 11.59 -7.32
CA ASN A 10 -8.95 11.59 -8.62
C ASN A 10 -7.76 10.61 -8.74
N TYR A 11 -7.31 9.99 -7.65
CA TYR A 11 -6.13 9.09 -7.72
C TYR A 11 -6.41 7.76 -8.41
N ALA A 12 -7.67 7.36 -8.55
CA ALA A 12 -8.09 6.03 -8.98
C ALA A 12 -8.08 5.80 -10.51
N ARG A 13 -7.73 6.78 -11.35
CA ARG A 13 -7.98 6.66 -12.81
C ARG A 13 -6.84 7.07 -13.75
N LYS A 14 -5.59 6.73 -13.43
CA LYS A 14 -4.39 6.68 -14.33
C LYS A 14 -3.14 6.46 -13.45
N GLY A 15 -2.20 5.55 -13.66
CA GLY A 15 -1.98 4.54 -14.69
C GLY A 15 -0.64 3.89 -14.34
N MET A 16 -0.68 2.73 -13.68
CA MET A 16 0.50 1.91 -13.42
C MET A 16 0.32 0.63 -14.21
N THR A 17 1.28 0.30 -15.06
CA THR A 17 1.24 -0.94 -15.84
C THR A 17 1.48 -2.13 -14.91
N ALA A 18 0.96 -3.31 -15.27
CA ALA A 18 1.22 -4.52 -14.49
C ALA A 18 2.72 -4.84 -14.38
N GLY A 19 3.50 -4.48 -15.41
CA GLY A 19 4.97 -4.59 -15.39
C GLY A 19 5.61 -3.67 -14.34
N ARG A 20 5.21 -2.40 -14.28
CA ARG A 20 5.73 -1.47 -13.27
C ARG A 20 5.32 -1.85 -11.86
N GLU A 21 4.08 -2.30 -11.67
CA GLU A 21 3.61 -2.79 -10.37
C GLU A 21 4.46 -3.97 -9.87
N LYS A 22 4.82 -4.88 -10.76
CA LYS A 22 5.67 -6.04 -10.44
C LYS A 22 7.08 -5.59 -10.07
N ALA A 23 7.72 -4.75 -10.89
CA ALA A 23 9.06 -4.24 -10.63
C ALA A 23 9.12 -3.49 -9.29
N LEU A 24 8.16 -2.61 -9.04
CA LEU A 24 8.09 -1.84 -7.80
C LEU A 24 7.94 -2.73 -6.56
N ARG A 25 7.18 -3.83 -6.66
CA ARG A 25 7.10 -4.81 -5.56
C ARG A 25 8.41 -5.55 -5.32
N GLU A 26 9.13 -5.90 -6.37
CA GLU A 26 10.44 -6.54 -6.26
C GLU A 26 11.45 -5.59 -5.61
N GLU A 27 11.45 -4.31 -6.01
CA GLU A 27 12.25 -3.24 -5.39
C GLU A 27 11.92 -3.10 -3.90
N CYS A 28 10.63 -3.01 -3.53
CA CYS A 28 10.22 -2.90 -2.13
C CYS A 28 10.64 -4.12 -1.31
N ARG A 29 10.50 -5.33 -1.86
CA ARG A 29 10.91 -6.59 -1.20
C ARG A 29 12.42 -6.70 -1.01
N ALA A 30 13.20 -6.05 -1.87
CA ALA A 30 14.64 -5.93 -1.73
C ALA A 30 15.04 -4.93 -0.61
N GLY A 31 14.07 -4.27 0.04
CA GLY A 31 14.31 -3.29 1.10
C GLY A 31 14.44 -1.84 0.61
N ASN A 32 14.31 -1.61 -0.71
CA ASN A 32 14.36 -0.26 -1.26
C ASN A 32 13.08 0.52 -0.91
N HIS A 33 13.22 1.84 -0.81
CA HIS A 33 12.10 2.77 -0.63
C HIS A 33 11.26 2.54 0.64
N THR A 34 11.78 1.85 1.66
CA THR A 34 11.04 1.51 2.90
C THR A 34 10.29 2.70 3.52
N GLU A 35 10.96 3.85 3.68
CA GLU A 35 10.33 5.07 4.22
C GLU A 35 9.21 5.61 3.31
N LEU A 36 9.40 5.54 1.99
CA LEU A 36 8.39 5.97 1.02
C LEU A 36 7.20 5.02 0.99
N VAL A 37 7.41 3.71 1.19
CA VAL A 37 6.34 2.72 1.30
C VAL A 37 5.49 3.00 2.53
N GLN A 38 6.12 3.29 3.67
CA GLN A 38 5.42 3.67 4.89
C GLN A 38 4.62 4.96 4.70
N ALA A 39 5.23 6.00 4.12
CA ALA A 39 4.53 7.25 3.84
C ALA A 39 3.36 7.03 2.86
N ALA A 40 3.58 6.32 1.77
CA ALA A 40 2.54 6.02 0.77
C ALA A 40 1.37 5.24 1.37
N ALA A 41 1.64 4.26 2.23
CA ALA A 41 0.61 3.48 2.92
C ALA A 41 -0.17 4.36 3.90
N GLN A 42 0.52 5.24 4.63
CA GLN A 42 -0.11 6.20 5.54
C GLN A 42 -1.02 7.18 4.80
N TYR A 43 -0.61 7.64 3.62
CA TYR A 43 -1.46 8.49 2.77
C TYR A 43 -2.65 7.73 2.17
N ALA A 44 -2.46 6.47 1.79
CA ALA A 44 -3.50 5.67 1.14
C ALA A 44 -4.61 5.26 2.12
N ALA A 45 -4.22 4.75 3.28
CA ALA A 45 -5.15 4.19 4.27
C ALA A 45 -4.48 4.13 5.66
N PRO A 46 -4.56 5.22 6.45
CA PRO A 46 -3.93 5.32 7.76
C PRO A 46 -4.24 4.15 8.70
N ASP A 47 -5.52 3.76 8.77
CA ASP A 47 -6.00 2.76 9.72
C ASP A 47 -5.53 1.34 9.40
N VAL A 48 -5.04 1.08 8.18
CA VAL A 48 -4.54 -0.23 7.75
C VAL A 48 -3.10 -0.18 7.26
N ALA A 49 -2.41 0.95 7.39
CA ALA A 49 -1.12 1.21 6.79
C ALA A 49 -0.09 0.14 7.15
N LYS A 50 -0.01 -0.28 8.42
CA LYS A 50 0.95 -1.30 8.87
C LYS A 50 0.82 -2.63 8.11
N TRP A 51 -0.40 -3.13 7.93
CA TRP A 51 -0.66 -4.39 7.21
C TRP A 51 -0.39 -4.25 5.71
N ILE A 52 -0.61 -3.06 5.13
CA ILE A 52 -0.29 -2.79 3.74
C ILE A 52 1.23 -2.75 3.52
N VAL A 53 1.99 -2.11 4.42
CA VAL A 53 3.45 -2.11 4.39
C VAL A 53 3.98 -3.55 4.49
N GLU A 54 3.51 -4.35 5.45
CA GLU A 54 3.88 -5.76 5.55
C GLU A 54 3.57 -6.55 4.27
N SER A 55 2.41 -6.29 3.64
CA SER A 55 2.06 -6.96 2.38
C SER A 55 3.01 -6.64 1.24
N ILE A 56 3.43 -5.37 1.13
CA ILE A 56 4.29 -4.90 0.06
C ILE A 56 5.73 -5.36 0.29
N MET A 57 6.26 -5.12 1.49
CA MET A 57 7.65 -5.40 1.85
C MET A 57 7.93 -6.90 2.00
N GLU A 58 7.04 -7.65 2.67
CA GLU A 58 7.26 -9.08 2.93
C GLU A 58 6.51 -9.99 1.95
N GLY A 59 5.71 -9.42 1.04
CA GLY A 59 4.91 -10.19 0.10
C GLY A 59 3.76 -10.98 0.72
N LYS A 60 3.35 -10.64 1.95
CA LYS A 60 2.24 -11.29 2.65
C LYS A 60 0.90 -11.03 1.95
N SER A 61 0.09 -12.07 1.78
CA SER A 61 -1.30 -11.95 1.31
C SER A 61 -2.24 -11.61 2.47
N PHE A 62 -3.45 -11.15 2.14
CA PHE A 62 -4.53 -11.01 3.13
C PHE A 62 -4.70 -12.33 3.89
N ASP A 63 -4.87 -13.43 3.16
CA ASP A 63 -5.12 -14.77 3.73
C ASP A 63 -4.00 -15.20 4.70
N ARG A 64 -2.73 -14.88 4.42
CA ARG A 64 -1.61 -15.24 5.31
C ARG A 64 -1.59 -14.44 6.61
N MET A 65 -1.91 -13.14 6.54
CA MET A 65 -2.06 -12.31 7.75
C MET A 65 -3.34 -12.69 8.49
N ALA A 66 -4.36 -13.07 7.73
CA ALA A 66 -5.60 -13.66 8.18
C ALA A 66 -5.46 -15.13 8.65
N VAL A 67 -4.27 -15.65 8.87
CA VAL A 67 -4.11 -16.87 9.69
C VAL A 67 -3.58 -16.47 11.06
N LYS A 68 -2.63 -15.54 11.09
CA LYS A 68 -2.04 -15.03 12.34
C LYS A 68 -3.06 -14.40 13.28
N TRP A 69 -4.04 -13.67 12.74
CA TRP A 69 -5.12 -13.07 13.55
C TRP A 69 -6.03 -14.12 14.23
N GLU A 70 -6.28 -15.26 13.58
CA GLU A 70 -7.16 -16.35 14.00
C GLU A 70 -6.46 -17.19 15.06
N LEU A 71 -5.13 -17.26 14.96
CA LEU A 71 -4.24 -17.85 15.95
C LEU A 71 -3.95 -16.90 17.13
N GLY A 72 -4.44 -15.65 17.11
CA GLY A 72 -4.20 -14.65 18.15
C GLY A 72 -2.76 -14.10 18.18
N GLU A 73 -1.98 -14.34 17.14
CA GLU A 73 -0.57 -13.91 17.02
C GLU A 73 -0.43 -12.47 16.47
N ALA A 74 -1.52 -11.88 15.97
CA ALA A 74 -1.52 -10.54 15.39
C ALA A 74 -2.86 -9.82 15.64
N GLU A 75 -2.81 -8.49 15.63
CA GLU A 75 -4.01 -7.66 15.69
C GLU A 75 -4.92 -7.85 14.47
N ILE A 76 -6.23 -7.76 14.71
CA ILE A 76 -7.25 -7.83 13.66
C ILE A 76 -7.12 -6.60 12.76
N MET A 77 -6.92 -6.85 11.47
CA MET A 77 -6.90 -5.80 10.46
C MET A 77 -8.32 -5.24 10.23
N PRO A 78 -8.54 -3.91 10.35
CA PRO A 78 -9.87 -3.32 10.25
C PRO A 78 -10.35 -3.13 8.79
N CYS A 79 -10.16 -4.14 7.93
CA CYS A 79 -10.71 -4.12 6.58
C CYS A 79 -10.96 -5.52 6.01
N CYS A 80 -11.85 -5.60 5.03
CA CYS A 80 -12.09 -6.84 4.28
C CYS A 80 -11.06 -7.03 3.15
N ARG A 81 -10.99 -8.26 2.63
CA ARG A 81 -10.09 -8.66 1.54
C ARG A 81 -10.09 -7.71 0.33
N ASN A 82 -11.25 -7.25 -0.11
CA ASN A 82 -11.38 -6.38 -1.29
C ASN A 82 -10.82 -4.98 -1.03
N SER A 83 -11.11 -4.42 0.15
CA SER A 83 -10.55 -3.14 0.58
C SER A 83 -9.04 -3.23 0.71
N PHE A 84 -8.52 -4.31 1.33
CA PHE A 84 -7.10 -4.55 1.46
C PHE A 84 -6.35 -4.50 0.11
N TYR A 85 -6.81 -5.26 -0.89
CA TYR A 85 -6.15 -5.26 -2.20
C TYR A 85 -6.33 -3.95 -2.95
N SER A 86 -7.42 -3.22 -2.71
CA SER A 86 -7.62 -1.87 -3.24
C SER A 86 -6.61 -0.87 -2.64
N TYR A 87 -6.44 -0.88 -1.32
CA TYR A 87 -5.46 -0.03 -0.63
C TYR A 87 -4.02 -0.38 -1.02
N ARG A 88 -3.71 -1.67 -1.21
CA ARG A 88 -2.40 -2.10 -1.68
C ARG A 88 -2.08 -1.54 -3.08
N LYS A 89 -3.05 -1.58 -4.01
CA LYS A 89 -2.89 -0.99 -5.34
C LYS A 89 -2.75 0.53 -5.28
N LEU A 90 -3.56 1.19 -4.47
CA LEU A 90 -3.49 2.64 -4.27
C LEU A 90 -2.12 3.05 -3.72
N THR A 91 -1.61 2.33 -2.72
CA THR A 91 -0.30 2.56 -2.10
C THR A 91 0.82 2.48 -3.13
N LEU A 92 0.83 1.44 -3.97
CA LEU A 92 1.84 1.30 -5.02
C LEU A 92 1.76 2.43 -6.06
N ALA A 93 0.55 2.87 -6.42
CA ALA A 93 0.37 4.00 -7.33
C ALA A 93 0.84 5.34 -6.72
N ILE A 94 0.66 5.54 -5.41
CA ILE A 94 1.20 6.70 -4.69
C ILE A 94 2.72 6.63 -4.63
N LEU A 95 3.27 5.47 -4.25
CA LEU A 95 4.71 5.22 -4.17
C LEU A 95 5.41 5.47 -5.51
N ASP A 96 4.88 4.93 -6.60
CA ASP A 96 5.43 5.11 -7.95
C ASP A 96 5.53 6.60 -8.32
N ARG A 97 4.50 7.40 -7.98
CA ARG A 97 4.53 8.85 -8.17
C ARG A 97 5.52 9.55 -7.25
N MET A 98 5.65 9.12 -6.00
CA MET A 98 6.64 9.67 -5.07
C MET A 98 8.07 9.43 -5.55
N ILE A 99 8.33 8.28 -6.19
CA ILE A 99 9.63 7.95 -6.78
C ILE A 99 9.87 8.80 -8.03
N GLN A 100 8.92 8.85 -8.97
CA GLN A 100 9.02 9.68 -10.18
C GLN A 100 9.16 11.18 -9.88
N GLY A 101 8.48 11.66 -8.84
CA GLY A 101 8.59 13.05 -8.36
C GLY A 101 9.91 13.34 -7.62
N LYS A 102 10.62 12.32 -7.12
CA LYS A 102 11.97 12.47 -6.56
C LYS A 102 13.07 12.47 -7.62
N GLU A 103 12.88 11.80 -8.75
CA GLU A 103 13.84 11.79 -9.86
C GLU A 103 13.84 13.08 -10.69
N THR A 104 12.86 13.96 -10.48
CA THR A 104 12.69 15.23 -11.23
C THR A 104 13.08 16.49 -10.43
N ALA A 105 13.72 16.33 -9.25
CA ALA A 105 14.17 17.43 -8.40
C ALA A 105 15.69 17.55 -8.35
#